data_AF-A0A960HMR2-F1
#
_entry.id   AF-A0A960HMR2-F1
#
_cell.length_a   1.000
_cell.length_b   1.000
_cell.length_c   1.000
_cell.angle_alpha   90.00
_cell.angle_beta   90.00
_cell.angle_gamma   90.00
#
_symmetry.space_group_name_H-M   'P 1'
#
loop_
_entity.id
_entity.type
_entity.pdbx_description
1 polymer ?
#
loop_
_entity_poly.entity_id
_entity_poly.type
_entity_poly.pdbx_seq_one_letter_code
_entity_poly.pdbx_strand_id
1 'polypeptide(L)' 'MTVTDIPMALHRGEDELPFVTVDEGVELQLLQVDIPNGLWVIRNRFAPGSRVQTHKHTGQVFAFTQSGAWKYEEYPEVNT' A
#
# COMPACT_ATOMS: atom_id res chain seq x y z
N MET A 1 -5.14 41.14 6.91
CA MET A 1 -5.71 39.81 6.59
C MET A 1 -4.56 38.93 6.16
N THR A 2 -4.09 38.05 7.04
CA THR A 2 -3.14 37.00 6.66
C THR A 2 -3.90 35.99 5.80
N VAL A 3 -3.51 35.87 4.54
CA VAL A 3 -3.94 34.75 3.70
C VAL A 3 -3.44 33.49 4.38
N THR A 4 -4.34 32.70 4.94
CA THR A 4 -4.02 31.36 5.42
C THR A 4 -3.51 30.59 4.21
N ASP A 5 -2.24 30.17 4.22
CA ASP A 5 -1.65 29.40 3.12
C ASP A 5 -2.57 28.23 2.79
N ILE A 6 -3.02 28.17 1.53
CA ILE A 6 -3.78 27.02 1.04
C ILE A 6 -2.87 25.79 1.25
N PRO A 7 -3.33 24.73 1.92
CA PRO A 7 -2.51 23.54 2.09
C PRO A 7 -2.07 23.04 0.71
N MET A 8 -0.76 23.02 0.47
CA MET A 8 -0.25 22.52 -0.81
C MET A 8 -0.61 21.05 -0.94
N ALA A 9 -1.33 20.70 -2.01
CA ALA A 9 -1.52 19.32 -2.39
C ALA A 9 -0.15 18.77 -2.85
N LEU A 10 0.36 17.76 -2.14
CA LEU A 10 1.60 17.10 -2.50
C LEU A 10 1.28 15.90 -3.39
N HIS A 11 1.64 16.00 -4.67
CA HIS A 11 1.63 14.86 -5.57
C HIS A 11 2.83 13.94 -5.27
N ARG A 12 2.60 12.63 -5.37
CA ARG A 12 3.62 11.57 -5.23
C ARG A 12 3.39 10.52 -6.31
N GLY A 13 4.00 10.77 -7.46
CA GLY A 13 3.98 9.90 -8.63
C GLY A 13 4.74 8.60 -8.40
N GLU A 14 4.49 7.61 -9.25
CA GLU A 14 5.16 6.31 -9.16
C GLU A 14 6.68 6.42 -9.41
N ASP A 15 7.10 7.29 -10.32
CA ASP A 15 8.52 7.49 -10.63
C ASP A 15 9.22 8.49 -9.68
N GLU A 16 8.49 9.08 -8.73
CA GLU A 16 9.01 10.11 -7.82
C GLU A 16 9.53 9.54 -6.51
N LEU A 17 9.16 8.30 -6.16
CA LEU A 17 9.56 7.65 -4.91
C LEU A 17 10.14 6.26 -5.19
N PRO A 18 11.05 5.75 -4.36
CA PRO A 18 11.62 4.42 -4.56
C PRO A 18 10.63 3.32 -4.16
N PHE A 19 10.68 2.20 -4.88
CA PHE A 19 10.25 0.91 -4.33
C PHE A 19 11.36 0.36 -3.44
N VAL A 20 10.97 -0.17 -2.29
CA VAL A 20 11.85 -0.76 -1.28
C VAL A 20 11.44 -2.21 -1.09
N THR A 21 12.38 -3.13 -1.23
CA THR A 21 12.17 -4.55 -0.91
C THR A 21 11.99 -4.71 0.59
N VAL A 22 10.89 -5.35 1.00
CA VAL A 22 10.57 -5.63 2.42
C VAL A 22 10.57 -7.12 2.74
N ASP A 23 10.41 -7.96 1.72
CA ASP A 23 10.53 -9.41 1.80
C ASP A 23 10.86 -9.98 0.42
N GLU A 24 11.13 -11.28 0.33
CA GLU A 24 11.40 -11.96 -0.94
C GLU A 24 10.20 -11.83 -1.89
N GLY A 25 10.42 -11.12 -3.01
CA GLY A 25 9.38 -10.84 -4.01
C GLY A 25 8.33 -9.82 -3.56
N VAL A 26 8.53 -9.11 -2.45
CA VAL A 26 7.62 -8.07 -1.97
C VAL A 26 8.34 -6.73 -1.91
N GLU A 27 7.87 -5.79 -2.72
CA GLU A 27 8.35 -4.41 -2.75
C GLU A 27 7.21 -3.45 -2.43
N LEU A 28 7.52 -2.36 -1.73
CA LEU A 28 6.55 -1.30 -1.48
C LEU A 28 7.13 0.09 -1.69
N GLN A 29 6.26 1.02 -2.02
CA GLN A 29 6.54 2.45 -2.09
C GLN A 29 5.65 3.17 -1.07
N LEU A 30 6.28 3.96 -0.19
CA LEU A 30 5.57 4.70 0.87
C LEU A 30 5.04 6.03 0.33
N LEU A 31 3.71 6.18 0.26
CA LEU A 31 3.06 7.39 -0.26
C LEU A 31 2.65 8.36 0.85
N GLN A 32 2.25 7.87 2.02
CA GLN A 32 1.92 8.71 3.19
C GLN A 32 2.09 7.90 4.46
N VAL A 33 2.50 8.57 5.54
CA VAL A 33 2.48 8.02 6.89
C VAL A 33 1.99 9.08 7.87
N ASP A 34 1.10 8.66 8.76
CA ASP A 34 0.64 9.38 9.94
C ASP A 34 0.70 8.40 11.12
N ILE A 35 1.81 8.43 11.83
CA ILE A 35 2.10 7.51 12.94
C ILE A 35 1.11 7.70 14.10
N PRO A 36 0.81 8.94 14.57
CA PRO A 36 -0.16 9.16 15.64
C PRO A 36 -1.55 8.57 15.36
N ASN A 37 -2.01 8.65 14.11
CA ASN A 37 -3.31 8.09 13.71
C ASN A 37 -3.24 6.64 13.19
N GLY A 38 -2.05 6.04 13.17
CA GLY A 38 -1.85 4.66 12.70
C GLY A 38 -2.22 4.46 11.23
N LEU A 39 -2.04 5.48 10.40
CA LEU A 39 -2.39 5.46 8.98
C LEU A 39 -1.13 5.43 8.12
N TRP A 40 -1.11 4.55 7.13
CA TRP A 40 -0.15 4.61 6.04
C TRP A 40 -0.83 4.29 4.72
N VAL A 41 -0.34 4.91 3.66
CA VAL A 41 -0.75 4.63 2.28
C VAL A 41 0.47 4.15 1.54
N ILE A 42 0.38 2.96 0.97
CA ILE A 42 1.48 2.28 0.28
C ILE A 42 1.02 1.79 -1.08
N ARG A 43 1.96 1.70 -2.01
CA ARG A 43 1.82 0.98 -3.29
C ARG A 43 2.70 -0.25 -3.22
N ASN A 44 2.11 -1.44 -3.37
CA ASN A 44 2.84 -2.70 -3.31
C ASN A 44 3.04 -3.29 -4.70
N ARG A 45 4.17 -3.98 -4.89
CA ARG A 45 4.43 -4.92 -5.98
C ARG A 45 4.75 -6.28 -5.38
N PHE A 46 4.03 -7.30 -5.82
CA PHE A 46 4.22 -8.68 -5.42
C PHE A 46 4.66 -9.47 -6.65
N ALA A 47 5.78 -10.18 -6.54
CA ALA A 47 6.20 -11.12 -7.56
C ALA A 47 5.21 -12.29 -7.64
N PRO A 48 5.07 -12.94 -8.80
CA PRO A 48 4.26 -14.14 -8.91
C PRO A 48 4.68 -15.21 -7.90
N GLY A 49 3.72 -15.76 -7.15
CA GLY A 49 3.97 -16.79 -6.14
C GLY A 49 4.32 -16.26 -4.74
N SER A 50 4.50 -14.95 -4.55
CA SER A 50 4.69 -14.36 -3.22
C SER A 50 3.54 -14.70 -2.28
N ARG A 51 3.87 -14.97 -1.01
CA ARG A 51 2.92 -15.22 0.07
C ARG A 51 3.28 -14.34 1.26
N VAL A 52 2.26 -13.75 1.87
CA VAL A 52 2.40 -13.00 3.12
C VAL A 52 2.00 -13.89 4.28
N GLN A 53 2.67 -13.73 5.42
CA GLN A 53 2.30 -14.40 6.66
C GLN A 53 0.85 -14.11 7.05
N THR A 54 0.16 -15.08 7.67
CA THR A 54 -1.14 -14.84 8.30
C THR A 54 -1.02 -13.74 9.35
N HIS A 55 -1.86 -12.72 9.26
CA HIS A 55 -1.81 -11.56 10.16
C HIS A 55 -3.21 -11.03 10.49
N LYS A 56 -3.30 -10.30 11.60
CA LYS A 56 -4.53 -9.63 12.04
C LYS A 56 -4.37 -8.12 11.87
N HIS A 57 -5.32 -7.49 11.20
CA HIS A 57 -5.42 -6.04 11.18
C HIS A 57 -6.12 -5.54 12.45
N THR A 58 -5.54 -4.52 13.09
CA THR A 58 -6.13 -3.81 14.23
C THR A 58 -7.02 -2.63 13.79
N GLY A 59 -7.01 -2.31 12.49
CA GLY A 59 -7.84 -1.31 11.84
C GLY A 59 -8.36 -1.81 10.50
N GLN A 60 -9.02 -0.93 9.73
CA GLN A 60 -9.54 -1.27 8.41
C GLN A 60 -8.43 -1.25 7.35
N VAL A 61 -8.58 -2.09 6.33
CA VAL A 61 -7.71 -2.12 5.15
C VAL A 61 -8.56 -1.84 3.92
N PHE A 62 -8.12 -0.87 3.13
CA PHE A 62 -8.68 -0.57 1.82
C PHE A 62 -7.61 -0.87 0.79
N ALA A 63 -7.95 -1.69 -0.21
CA ALA A 63 -7.04 -2.06 -1.27
C ALA A 63 -7.73 -1.91 -2.63
N PHE A 64 -6.98 -1.46 -3.62
CA PHE A 64 -7.40 -1.41 -5.02
C PHE A 64 -6.32 -2.07 -5.87
N THR A 65 -6.72 -3.07 -6.65
CA THR A 65 -5.80 -3.80 -7.53
C THR A 65 -5.64 -3.03 -8.84
N GLN A 66 -4.44 -2.50 -9.10
CA GLN A 66 -4.14 -1.83 -10.37
C GLN A 66 -3.90 -2.82 -11.51
N SER A 67 -3.23 -3.94 -11.23
CA SER A 67 -2.88 -4.96 -12.21
C SER A 67 -2.59 -6.30 -11.53
N GLY A 68 -2.62 -7.40 -12.30
CA GLY A 68 -2.34 -8.74 -11.80
C GLY A 68 -3.51 -9.35 -11.01
N ALA A 69 -3.22 -10.35 -10.19
CA ALA A 69 -4.20 -11.04 -9.36
C ALA A 69 -3.59 -11.46 -8.02
N TRP A 70 -4.41 -11.47 -6.97
CA TRP A 70 -4.06 -11.94 -5.64
C TRP A 70 -5.31 -12.48 -4.94
N LYS A 71 -5.15 -13.24 -3.87
CA LYS A 71 -6.27 -13.67 -3.02
C LYS A 71 -5.81 -13.86 -1.60
N TYR A 72 -6.77 -13.80 -0.67
CA TYR A 72 -6.61 -14.40 0.64
C TYR A 72 -6.72 -15.92 0.51
N GLU A 73 -5.85 -16.66 1.19
CA GLU A 73 -5.89 -18.13 1.14
C GLU A 73 -7.19 -18.68 1.74
N GLU A 74 -7.83 -17.90 2.61
CA GLU A 74 -9.12 -18.16 3.24
C GLU A 74 -10.31 -18.11 2.27
N TYR A 75 -10.15 -17.55 1.06
CA TYR A 75 -11.16 -17.50 -0.01
C TYR A 75 -10.67 -18.26 -1.25
N PRO A 76 -10.64 -19.60 -1.21
CA PRO A 76 -10.02 -20.43 -2.25
C PRO A 76 -10.63 -20.23 -3.64
N GLU A 77 -11.90 -19.85 -3.73
CA GLU A 77 -12.70 -19.63 -4.94
C GLU A 77 -12.33 -18.37 -5.74
N VAL A 78 -11.57 -17.45 -5.16
CA VAL A 78 -11.17 -16.21 -5.83
C VAL A 78 -10.02 -16.48 -6.80
N ASN A 79 -10.10 -15.93 -8.02
CA ASN A 79 -9.05 -16.00 -9.06
C ASN A 79 -8.63 -17.44 -9.43
N THR A 80 -9.58 -18.38 -9.43
CA THR A 80 -9.44 -19.77 -9.92
C THR A 80 -9.82 -19.91 -11.38
#